data_AF-A0A7C4THI2-F1
#
_entry.id   AF-A0A7C4THI2-F1
#
_cell.length_a   1.000
_cell.length_b   1.000
_cell.length_c   1.000
_cell.angle_alpha   90.00
_cell.angle_beta   90.00
_cell.angle_gamma   90.00
#
_symmetry.space_group_name_H-M   'P 1'
#
loop_
_entity.id
_entity.type
_entity.pdbx_description
1 polymer ?
#
loop_
_entity_poly.entity_id
_entity_poly.type
_entity_poly.pdbx_seq_one_letter_code
_entity_poly.pdbx_strand_id
1 'polypeptide(L)'
;MSRVDVLSERLIEFVARLASRMSYDQRKLAVISGSSMYKIVFKVVTRVSDYVSENRDGLFWCRLCNKGTFTKRGFYLHLVRVHSFEIKSLIEEELRRELRTL
;
A
#
# COMPACT_ATOMS: atom_id res chain seq x y z
N MET A 1 18.85 9.44 1.32
CA MET A 1 17.48 8.95 1.04
C MET A 1 16.90 9.72 -0.14
N SER A 2 16.26 9.04 -1.10
CA SER A 2 15.65 9.70 -2.27
C SER A 2 14.25 10.22 -1.95
N ARG A 3 13.71 11.16 -2.75
CA ARG A 3 12.31 11.62 -2.56
C ARG A 3 11.30 10.48 -2.70
N VAL A 4 11.56 9.53 -3.60
CA VAL A 4 10.72 8.34 -3.83
C VAL A 4 10.73 7.43 -2.61
N ASP A 5 11.89 7.22 -2.00
CA ASP A 5 12.09 6.39 -0.80
C ASP A 5 11.30 6.93 0.41
N VAL A 6 11.42 8.25 0.68
CA VAL A 6 10.65 8.92 1.76
C VAL A 6 9.14 8.87 1.50
N LEU A 7 8.71 9.10 0.25
CA LEU A 7 7.30 9.03 -0.10
C LEU A 7 6.75 7.60 0.09
N SER A 8 7.50 6.60 -0.36
CA SER A 8 7.07 5.19 -0.29
C SER A 8 6.86 4.72 1.14
N GLU A 9 7.75 5.13 2.05
CA GLU A 9 7.61 4.86 3.47
C GLU A 9 6.32 5.45 4.07
N ARG A 10 5.95 6.67 3.67
CA ARG A 10 4.71 7.32 4.10
C ARG A 10 3.44 6.67 3.53
N LEU A 11 3.56 5.88 2.45
CA LEU A 11 2.44 5.24 1.77
C LEU A 11 2.11 3.84 2.31
N ILE A 12 3.00 3.23 3.11
CA ILE A 12 2.81 1.88 3.69
C ILE A 12 1.47 1.78 4.43
N GLU A 13 1.12 2.77 5.26
CA GLU A 13 -0.12 2.75 6.04
C GLU A 13 -1.37 2.73 5.13
N PHE A 14 -1.33 3.47 4.02
CA PHE A 14 -2.45 3.56 3.08
C PHE A 14 -2.65 2.25 2.32
N VAL A 15 -1.55 1.64 1.85
CA VAL A 15 -1.58 0.30 1.24
C VAL A 15 -2.16 -0.71 2.22
N ALA A 16 -1.67 -0.75 3.45
CA ALA A 16 -2.13 -1.70 4.45
C ALA A 16 -3.62 -1.53 4.81
N ARG A 17 -4.10 -0.28 4.93
CA ARG A 17 -5.53 0.01 5.17
C ARG A 17 -6.40 -0.45 4.00
N LEU A 18 -6.01 -0.10 2.77
CA LEU A 18 -6.78 -0.44 1.58
C LEU A 18 -6.82 -1.96 1.37
N ALA A 19 -5.67 -2.64 1.49
CA ALA A 19 -5.55 -4.09 1.40
C ALA A 19 -6.45 -4.83 2.43
N SER A 20 -6.67 -4.19 3.58
CA SER A 20 -7.49 -4.70 4.68
C SER A 20 -8.95 -4.22 4.66
N ARG A 21 -9.39 -3.53 3.60
CA ARG A 21 -10.71 -2.90 3.49
C ARG A 21 -11.07 -2.03 4.70
N MET A 22 -10.08 -1.29 5.22
CA MET A 22 -10.23 -0.29 6.27
C MET A 22 -10.28 1.10 5.65
N SER A 23 -11.00 2.02 6.30
CA SER A 23 -11.01 3.42 5.90
C SER A 23 -9.65 4.09 6.13
N TYR A 24 -9.35 5.06 5.29
CA TYR A 24 -8.20 5.95 5.39
C TYR A 24 -8.60 7.37 5.00
N ASP A 25 -7.83 8.36 5.46
CA ASP A 25 -8.08 9.76 5.13
C ASP A 25 -7.52 10.11 3.74
N GLN A 26 -8.41 10.31 2.77
CA GLN A 26 -8.04 10.69 1.41
C GLN A 26 -7.37 12.08 1.34
N ARG A 27 -7.72 13.00 2.25
CA ARG A 27 -7.07 14.33 2.31
C ARG A 27 -5.62 14.20 2.76
N LYS A 28 -5.35 13.33 3.74
CA LYS A 28 -3.98 13.01 4.17
C LYS A 28 -3.16 12.43 3.01
N LEU A 29 -3.75 11.54 2.21
CA LEU A 29 -3.08 10.99 1.03
C LEU A 29 -2.72 12.10 0.02
N ALA A 30 -3.68 13.00 -0.27
CA ALA A 30 -3.48 14.13 -1.17
C ALA A 30 -2.39 15.11 -0.69
N VAL A 31 -2.34 15.39 0.61
CA VAL A 31 -1.30 16.25 1.20
C VAL A 31 0.09 15.61 1.08
N ILE A 32 0.18 14.29 1.32
CA ILE A 32 1.47 13.56 1.22
C ILE A 32 1.94 13.46 -0.23
N SER A 33 1.02 13.24 -1.18
CA SER A 33 1.36 13.13 -2.60
C SER A 33 1.63 14.47 -3.27
N GLY A 34 0.95 15.54 -2.84
CA GLY A 34 0.80 16.77 -3.61
C GLY A 34 -0.19 16.61 -4.77
N SER A 35 -0.74 17.72 -5.23
CA SER A 35 -1.83 17.74 -6.22
C SER A 35 -1.43 17.18 -7.59
N SER A 36 -0.20 17.41 -8.03
CA SER A 36 0.32 16.93 -9.32
C SER A 36 0.46 15.41 -9.38
N MET A 37 0.85 14.79 -8.27
CA MET A 37 1.15 13.36 -8.20
C MET A 37 0.00 12.51 -7.64
N TYR A 38 -1.09 13.14 -7.16
CA TYR A 38 -2.17 12.43 -6.48
C TYR A 38 -2.73 11.26 -7.28
N LYS A 39 -3.02 11.47 -8.57
CA LYS A 39 -3.57 10.41 -9.43
C LYS A 39 -2.62 9.20 -9.55
N ILE A 40 -1.32 9.46 -9.67
CA ILE A 40 -0.29 8.42 -9.77
C ILE A 40 -0.16 7.70 -8.42
N VAL A 41 -0.04 8.44 -7.32
CA VAL A 41 0.09 7.87 -5.98
C VAL A 41 -1.13 7.02 -5.62
N PHE A 42 -2.34 7.51 -5.91
CA PHE A 42 -3.57 6.75 -5.68
C PHE A 42 -3.55 5.43 -6.46
N LYS A 43 -3.20 5.47 -7.75
CA LYS A 43 -3.06 4.29 -8.61
C LYS A 43 -2.03 3.30 -8.07
N VAL A 44 -0.86 3.77 -7.61
CA VAL A 44 0.17 2.93 -6.98
C VAL A 44 -0.36 2.26 -5.73
N VAL A 45 -0.94 3.03 -4.80
CA VAL A 45 -1.46 2.50 -3.53
C VAL A 45 -2.52 1.43 -3.77
N THR A 46 -3.45 1.66 -4.71
CA THR A 46 -4.46 0.66 -5.08
C THR A 46 -3.82 -0.61 -5.61
N ARG A 47 -2.92 -0.52 -6.60
CA ARG A 47 -2.28 -1.70 -7.20
C ARG A 47 -1.47 -2.51 -6.21
N VAL A 48 -0.66 -1.85 -5.39
CA VAL A 48 0.12 -2.57 -4.36
C VAL A 48 -0.82 -3.20 -3.33
N SER A 49 -1.90 -2.52 -2.95
CA SER A 49 -2.87 -3.08 -2.01
C SER A 49 -3.59 -4.34 -2.53
N ASP A 50 -3.95 -4.36 -3.81
CA ASP A 50 -4.55 -5.53 -4.48
C ASP A 50 -3.52 -6.65 -4.67
N TYR A 51 -2.25 -6.30 -4.87
CA TYR A 51 -1.17 -7.27 -5.01
C TYR A 51 -0.86 -8.01 -3.71
N VAL A 52 -0.85 -7.32 -2.57
CA VAL A 52 -0.46 -7.92 -1.28
C VAL A 52 -1.60 -8.68 -0.60
N SER A 53 -2.84 -8.46 -1.03
CA SER A 53 -4.06 -9.01 -0.44
C SER A 53 -4.70 -10.07 -1.33
N GLU A 54 -5.20 -11.13 -0.71
CA GLU A 54 -6.15 -12.04 -1.33
C GLU A 54 -7.36 -12.19 -0.43
N ASN A 55 -8.57 -12.11 -1.02
CA ASN A 55 -9.81 -12.32 -0.30
C ASN A 55 -10.42 -13.66 -0.74
N ARG A 56 -10.50 -14.61 0.19
CA ARG A 56 -11.16 -15.91 -0.01
C ARG A 56 -12.36 -15.96 0.93
N ASP A 57 -13.57 -15.91 0.37
CA ASP A 57 -14.82 -15.97 1.13
C ASP A 57 -14.92 -14.94 2.27
N GLY A 58 -14.46 -13.71 2.03
CA GLY A 58 -14.49 -12.62 3.01
C GLY A 58 -13.31 -12.61 3.99
N LEU A 59 -12.45 -13.63 3.97
CA LEU A 59 -11.26 -13.74 4.81
C LEU A 59 -10.01 -13.24 4.09
N PHE A 60 -9.15 -12.52 4.82
CA PHE A 60 -7.92 -11.94 4.26
C PHE A 60 -6.75 -12.91 4.38
N TRP A 61 -6.01 -13.03 3.27
CA TRP A 61 -4.76 -13.77 3.17
C TRP A 61 -3.65 -12.83 2.68
N CYS A 62 -2.46 -13.00 3.24
CA CYS A 62 -1.28 -12.24 2.83
C CYS A 62 -0.61 -12.95 1.65
N ARG A 63 -0.52 -12.29 0.49
CA ARG A 63 0.17 -12.85 -0.68
C ARG A 63 1.69 -12.82 -0.56
N LEU A 64 2.23 -12.01 0.36
CA LEU A 64 3.69 -11.90 0.58
C LEU A 64 4.26 -13.11 1.32
N CYS A 65 3.49 -13.70 2.26
CA CYS A 65 3.94 -14.84 3.06
C CYS A 65 2.99 -16.05 3.06
N ASN A 66 1.90 -15.99 2.28
CA ASN A 66 0.86 -17.02 2.19
C ASN A 66 0.23 -17.40 3.55
N LYS A 67 0.21 -16.47 4.51
CA LYS A 67 -0.44 -16.67 5.83
C LYS A 67 -1.86 -16.12 5.82
N GLY A 68 -2.69 -16.71 6.68
CA GLY A 68 -4.08 -16.35 6.90
C GLY A 68 -4.77 -17.40 7.78
N THR A 69 -6.05 -17.24 8.10
CA THR A 69 -6.92 -16.12 7.74
C THR A 69 -6.81 -14.97 8.73
N PHE A 70 -6.90 -13.72 8.28
CA PHE A 70 -6.88 -12.54 9.15
C PHE A 70 -8.23 -11.83 9.20
N THR A 71 -8.54 -11.22 10.34
CA THR A 71 -9.55 -10.14 10.42
C THR A 71 -9.02 -8.88 9.73
N LYS A 72 -9.89 -7.91 9.39
CA LYS A 72 -9.45 -6.61 8.83
C LYS A 72 -8.32 -5.96 9.66
N ARG A 73 -8.51 -5.88 10.98
CA ARG A 73 -7.52 -5.28 11.89
C ARG A 73 -6.26 -6.13 11.99
N GLY A 74 -6.41 -7.45 12.04
CA GLY A 74 -5.28 -8.39 12.07
C GLY A 74 -4.42 -8.27 10.82
N PHE A 75 -5.05 -8.17 9.65
CA PHE A 75 -4.36 -8.05 8.37
C PHE A 75 -3.60 -6.74 8.25
N TYR A 76 -4.23 -5.63 8.65
CA TYR A 76 -3.56 -4.32 8.71
C TYR A 76 -2.30 -4.37 9.60
N LEU A 77 -2.43 -4.93 10.81
CA LEU A 77 -1.29 -5.03 11.73
C LEU A 77 -0.20 -5.95 11.20
N HIS A 78 -0.58 -7.05 10.56
CA HIS A 78 0.34 -7.97 9.92
C HIS A 78 1.16 -7.27 8.83
N LEU A 79 0.52 -6.56 7.90
CA LEU A 79 1.19 -5.83 6.83
C LEU A 79 2.16 -4.77 7.37
N VAL A 80 1.73 -3.95 8.34
CA VAL A 80 2.56 -2.85 8.88
C VAL A 80 3.72 -3.34 9.76
N ARG A 81 3.55 -4.46 10.49
CA ARG A 81 4.57 -4.94 11.44
C ARG A 81 5.51 -5.99 10.86
N VAL A 82 5.05 -6.77 9.88
CA VAL A 82 5.81 -7.91 9.33
C VAL A 82 6.37 -7.59 7.95
N HIS A 83 5.63 -6.85 7.12
CA HIS A 83 5.96 -6.65 5.71
C HIS A 83 6.12 -5.18 5.31
N SER A 84 6.45 -4.29 6.26
CA SER A 84 6.63 -2.86 5.97
C SER A 84 7.74 -2.61 4.94
N PHE A 85 8.82 -3.40 5.01
CA PHE A 85 9.94 -3.29 4.09
C PHE A 85 9.54 -3.73 2.66
N GLU A 86 8.94 -4.90 2.52
CA GLU A 86 8.50 -5.43 1.23
C GLU A 86 7.44 -4.54 0.58
N ILE A 87 6.49 -4.02 1.38
CA ILE A 87 5.49 -3.07 0.90
C ILE A 87 6.17 -1.78 0.42
N LYS A 88 7.15 -1.25 1.16
CA LYS A 88 7.91 -0.07 0.73
C LYS A 88 8.60 -0.32 -0.61
N SER A 89 9.30 -1.44 -0.76
CA SER A 89 9.97 -1.82 -2.02
C SER A 89 8.99 -1.91 -3.19
N LEU A 90 7.83 -2.54 -2.99
CA LEU A 90 6.78 -2.63 -4.01
C LEU A 90 6.24 -1.24 -4.40
N ILE A 91 6.04 -0.34 -3.44
CA ILE A 91 5.61 1.04 -3.71
C ILE A 91 6.68 1.80 -4.50
N GLU A 92 7.96 1.66 -4.13
CA GLU A 92 9.07 2.32 -4.83
C GLU A 92 9.17 1.88 -6.29
N GLU A 93 9.11 0.57 -6.54
CA GLU A 93 9.16 -0.01 -7.87
C GLU A 93 7.99 0.48 -8.74
N GLU A 94 6.78 0.46 -8.17
CA GLU A 94 5.56 0.89 -8.85
C GLU A 94 5.57 2.41 -9.13
N LEU A 95 6.00 3.24 -8.18
CA LEU A 95 6.16 4.69 -8.39
C LEU A 95 7.17 5.00 -9.49
N ARG A 96 8.34 4.34 -9.47
CA ARG A 96 9.35 4.52 -10.51
C ARG A 96 8.84 4.10 -11.88
N ARG A 97 8.02 3.04 -11.95
CA ARG A 97 7.38 2.59 -13.19
C ARG A 97 6.43 3.66 -13.73
N GLU A 98 5.51 4.16 -12.91
CA GLU A 98 4.53 5.16 -13.34
C GLU A 98 5.17 6.50 -13.71
N LEU A 99 6.26 6.90 -13.03
CA LEU A 99 7.00 8.12 -13.36
C LEU A 99 7.74 8.05 -14.71
N ARG A 100 8.14 6.86 -15.16
CA ARG A 100 8.77 6.67 -16.48
C ARG A 100 7.78 6.68 -17.65
N THR A 101 6.49 6.52 -17.36
CA THR A 101 5.43 6.52 -18.37
C THR A 101 4.79 7.89 -18.58
N LEU A 102 5.27 8.92 -17.86
CA LEU A 102 4.96 10.33 -18.09
C LEU A 102 5.88 10.90 -19.18
#